data_AF-A0A655FZ56-F1
#
_entry.id   AF-A0A655FZ56-F1
#
_cell.length_a   1.000
_cell.length_b   1.000
_cell.length_c   1.000
_cell.angle_alpha   90.00
_cell.angle_beta   90.00
_cell.angle_gamma   90.00
#
_symmetry.space_group_name_H-M   'P 1'
#
loop_
_entity.id
_entity.type
_entity.pdbx_description
1 polymer ?
#
loop_
_entity_poly.entity_id
_entity_poly.type
_entity_poly.pdbx_seq_one_letter_code
_entity_poly.pdbx_strand_id
1 'polypeptide(L)' 'MRIRANIHAVGGNRDHRISREMLTSWETHTSGRFTLSHFDGGHFYLNDHLDAVARMVSADVR' A
#
# COMPACT_ATOMS: atom_id res chain seq x y z
N MET A 1 -9.26 -16.35 -3.99
CA MET A 1 -7.96 -16.79 -4.55
C MET A 1 -6.85 -16.08 -3.78
N ARG A 2 -5.83 -16.80 -3.31
CA ARG A 2 -4.71 -16.23 -2.51
C ARG A 2 -3.38 -16.45 -3.22
N ILE A 3 -2.55 -15.42 -3.32
CA ILE A 3 -1.18 -15.54 -3.84
C ILE A 3 -0.20 -15.90 -2.73
N ARG A 4 0.94 -16.51 -3.07
CA ARG A 4 2.00 -16.86 -2.10
C ARG A 4 3.08 -15.77 -1.90
N ALA A 5 2.86 -14.59 -2.48
CA ALA A 5 3.78 -13.45 -2.37
C ALA A 5 3.29 -12.44 -1.34
N ASN A 6 4.21 -11.70 -0.73
CA ASN A 6 3.86 -10.62 0.20
C ASN A 6 3.07 -9.52 -0.53
N ILE A 7 2.17 -8.85 0.19
CA ILE A 7 1.44 -7.67 -0.28
C ILE A 7 1.77 -6.49 0.64
N HIS A 8 2.24 -5.40 0.05
CA HIS A 8 2.36 -4.11 0.72
C HIS A 8 1.36 -3.14 0.07
N ALA A 9 0.24 -2.89 0.74
CA ALA A 9 -0.76 -1.93 0.30
C ALA A 9 -0.34 -0.50 0.72
N VAL A 10 -0.55 0.46 -0.18
CA VAL A 10 -0.12 1.85 0.00
C VAL A 10 -1.24 2.79 -0.43
N GLY A 11 -1.58 3.78 0.40
CA GLY A 11 -2.67 4.72 0.11
C GLY A 11 -2.49 6.11 0.69
N GLY A 12 -3.25 7.07 0.16
CA GLY A 12 -3.34 8.42 0.69
C GLY A 12 -4.34 8.50 1.84
N ASN A 13 -3.98 9.10 2.97
CA ASN A 13 -4.86 9.21 4.15
C ASN A 13 -6.07 10.15 3.96
N ARG A 14 -6.06 10.97 2.91
CA ARG A 14 -7.15 11.87 2.50
C ARG A 14 -7.76 11.45 1.16
N ASP A 15 -7.51 10.23 0.69
CA ASP A 15 -8.17 9.71 -0.51
C ASP A 15 -9.66 9.49 -0.23
N HIS A 16 -10.52 10.24 -0.91
CA HIS A 16 -11.97 10.13 -0.78
C HIS A 16 -12.55 8.92 -1.53
N ARG A 17 -11.76 8.26 -2.38
CA ARG A 17 -12.19 7.10 -3.18
C ARG A 17 -11.83 5.77 -2.54
N ILE A 18 -10.74 5.74 -1.79
CA ILE A 18 -10.16 4.52 -1.24
C ILE A 18 -10.12 4.64 0.29
N SER A 19 -10.93 3.84 0.98
CA SER A 19 -10.92 3.81 2.44
C SER A 19 -9.79 2.93 2.98
N ARG A 20 -9.47 3.10 4.26
CA ARG A 20 -8.52 2.24 4.98
C ARG A 20 -8.97 0.78 5.01
N GLU A 21 -10.28 0.54 5.13
CA GLU A 21 -10.88 -0.80 5.15
C GLU A 21 -10.72 -1.48 3.79
N MET A 22 -10.90 -0.75 2.69
CA MET A 22 -10.65 -1.27 1.34
C MET A 22 -9.19 -1.70 1.17
N LEU A 23 -8.23 -0.89 1.63
CA LEU A 23 -6.81 -1.26 1.59
C LEU A 23 -6.50 -2.46 2.49
N THR A 24 -7.09 -2.50 3.69
CA THR A 24 -6.89 -3.61 4.64
C THR A 24 -7.43 -4.93 4.09
N SER A 25 -8.52 -4.90 3.31
CA SER A 25 -9.12 -6.11 2.71
C SER A 25 -8.16 -6.93 1.84
N TRP A 26 -7.09 -6.31 1.33
CA TRP A 26 -6.03 -6.97 0.56
C TRP A 26 -5.28 -8.05 1.34
N GLU A 27 -5.30 -8.02 2.68
CA GLU A 27 -4.76 -9.09 3.52
C GLU A 27 -5.37 -10.46 3.17
N THR A 28 -6.65 -10.49 2.82
CA THR A 28 -7.38 -11.72 2.49
C THR A 28 -6.95 -12.34 1.16
N HIS A 29 -6.20 -11.61 0.33
CA HIS A 29 -5.75 -12.01 -1.00
C HIS A 29 -4.34 -12.61 -1.03
N THR A 30 -3.64 -12.70 0.10
CA THR A 30 -2.31 -13.31 0.18
C THR A 30 -2.22 -14.37 1.28
N SER A 31 -1.40 -15.40 1.08
CA SER A 31 -0.91 -16.29 2.13
C SER A 31 0.52 -15.96 2.58
N GLY A 32 1.14 -14.94 1.99
CA GLY A 32 2.36 -14.29 2.48
C GLY A 32 2.05 -13.18 3.49
N ARG A 33 3.06 -12.36 3.79
CA ARG A 33 2.93 -11.23 4.72
C ARG A 33 2.10 -10.10 4.08
N PHE A 34 1.19 -9.53 4.86
CA PHE A 34 0.50 -8.29 4.53
C PHE A 34 1.10 -7.11 5.33
N THR A 35 1.20 -5.97 4.66
CA THR A 35 1.62 -4.68 5.24
C THR A 35 0.81 -3.56 4.63
N LEU A 36 0.58 -2.49 5.39
CA LEU A 36 -0.18 -1.32 4.97
C LEU A 36 0.54 -0.05 5.42
N SER A 37 0.82 0.84 4.48
CA SER A 37 1.39 2.17 4.72
C SER A 37 0.49 3.26 4.17
N HIS A 38 0.41 4.38 4.89
CA HIS A 38 -0.32 5.55 4.43
C HIS A 38 0.63 6.73 4.25
N PHE A 39 0.32 7.56 3.26
CA PHE A 39 1.00 8.83 2.99
C PHE A 39 0.01 9.97 3.10
N ASP A 40 0.52 11.16 3.42
CA ASP A 40 -0.30 12.37 3.41
C ASP A 40 -0.77 12.68 1.98
N GLY A 41 -2.06 12.93 1.79
CA GLY A 41 -2.58 13.29 0.46
C GLY A 41 -3.80 12.51 0.03
N GLY A 42 -4.36 12.94 -1.10
CA GLY A 42 -5.50 12.30 -1.73
C GLY A 42 -5.09 11.14 -2.63
N HIS A 43 -5.92 10.85 -3.64
CA HIS A 43 -5.67 9.79 -4.61
C HIS A 43 -4.30 9.86 -5.30
N PHE A 44 -3.77 11.08 -5.49
CA PHE A 44 -2.48 11.34 -6.13
C PHE A 44 -1.36 11.63 -5.13
N TYR A 45 -1.40 11.06 -3.92
CA TYR A 45 -0.33 11.21 -2.91
C TYR A 45 1.08 10.88 -3.47
N LEU A 46 1.16 10.04 -4.51
CA LEU A 46 2.42 9.71 -5.19
C LEU A 46 3.13 10.92 -5.80
N ASN A 47 2.40 11.98 -6.20
CA ASN A 47 3.02 13.18 -6.75
C ASN A 47 3.96 13.86 -5.75
N ASP A 48 3.62 13.80 -4.45
CA ASP A 48 4.37 14.45 -3.37
C ASP A 48 5.29 13.46 -2.64
N HIS A 49 5.05 12.15 -2.78
CA HIS A 49 5.70 11.10 -1.99
C HIS A 49 6.42 10.02 -2.81
N LEU A 50 6.64 10.25 -4.11
CA LEU A 50 7.26 9.26 -5.01
C LEU A 50 8.57 8.68 -4.47
N ASP A 51 9.48 9.54 -4.00
CA ASP A 51 10.79 9.11 -3.49
C ASP A 51 10.69 8.22 -2.25
N ALA A 52 9.72 8.50 -1.37
CA ALA A 52 9.51 7.73 -0.16
C ALA A 52 8.94 6.34 -0.50
N VAL A 53 7.99 6.29 -1.44
CA VAL A 53 7.43 5.02 -1.93
C VAL A 53 8.49 4.20 -2.68
N ALA A 54 9.30 4.83 -3.53
CA ALA A 54 10.38 4.15 -4.25
C ALA A 54 11.42 3.54 -3.30
N ARG A 55 11.80 4.26 -2.24
CA ARG A 55 12.69 3.76 -1.19
C ARG A 55 12.09 2.56 -0.44
N MET A 56 10.81 2.63 -0.09
CA MET A 56 10.10 1.53 0.57
C MET A 56 10.07 0.27 -0.30
N VAL A 57 9.71 0.40 -1.58
CA VAL A 57 9.71 -0.74 -2.51
C VAL A 57 11.11 -1.34 -2.65
N SER A 58 12.14 -0.49 -2.80
CA SER A 58 13.53 -0.96 -2.95
C SER A 58 14.05 -1.68 -1.71
N ALA A 59 13.58 -1.31 -0.50
CA ALA A 59 13.94 -1.98 0.74
C ALA A 59 13.26 -3.34 0.92
N ASP A 60 12.07 -3.52 0.33
CA ASP A 60 11.27 -4.74 0.41
C ASP A 60 11.70 -5.80 -0.63
N VAL A 61 12.45 -5.44 -1.68
CA VAL A 61 13.05 -6.40 -2.62
C VAL A 61 14.26 -7.06 -1.94
N ARG A 62 14.05 -8.24 -1.36
CA ARG A 62 15.11 -9.16 -0.92
C ARG A 62 14.83 -10.57 -1.41
#